data_AF-A0A2V7Q7B0-F1
#
_entry.id   AF-A0A2V7Q7B0-F1
#
_cell.length_a   1.000
_cell.length_b   1.000
_cell.length_c   1.000
_cell.angle_alpha   90.00
_cell.angle_beta   90.00
_cell.angle_gamma   90.00
#
_symmetry.space_group_name_H-M   'P 1'
#
loop_
_entity.id
_entity.type
_entity.pdbx_description
1 polymer ?
#
loop_
_entity_poly.entity_id
_entity_poly.type
_entity_poly.pdbx_seq_one_letter_code
_entity_poly.pdbx_strand_id
1 'polypeptide(L)'
;MAKGEAERAYVALGSNIGDRAAHLAYARARLAALPGTRLLKQSRVEETAPLGPVPQGAYLNQMVLLETALEPTDLLVQLHAIESERGRERRAGVRWGPRTLDLDIVRFGDRVLREPHLVLPHPELPNRPFWLRELAELDAALSPRPTPDG
;
A
#
# COMPACT_ATOMS: atom_id res chain seq x y z
N MET A 1 -2.37 -21.95 -16.11
CA MET A 1 -1.83 -20.92 -15.21
C MET A 1 -2.03 -21.43 -13.81
N ALA A 2 -0.96 -21.58 -13.03
CA ALA A 2 -1.08 -22.08 -11.66
C ALA A 2 -1.94 -21.09 -10.87
N LYS A 3 -2.99 -21.60 -10.23
CA LYS A 3 -3.84 -20.83 -9.33
C LYS A 3 -3.02 -20.61 -8.07
N GLY A 4 -2.27 -19.50 -8.01
CA GLY A 4 -1.55 -19.10 -6.80
C GLY A 4 -2.56 -19.03 -5.64
N GLU A 5 -2.18 -19.58 -4.49
CA GLU A 5 -2.97 -19.43 -3.27
C GLU A 5 -3.02 -17.94 -2.90
N ALA A 6 -4.17 -17.46 -2.43
CA ALA A 6 -4.32 -16.05 -2.12
C ALA A 6 -3.48 -15.68 -0.88
N GLU A 7 -2.64 -14.67 -1.02
CA GLU A 7 -1.73 -14.20 0.03
C GLU A 7 -2.14 -12.82 0.55
N ARG A 8 -1.68 -12.50 1.76
CA ARG A 8 -1.95 -11.20 2.39
C ARG A 8 -0.96 -10.15 1.90
N ALA A 9 -1.45 -9.03 1.38
CA ALA A 9 -0.62 -7.89 1.00
C ALA A 9 -0.99 -6.67 1.84
N TYR A 10 0.00 -6.00 2.41
CA TYR A 10 -0.16 -4.74 3.13
C TYR A 10 0.28 -3.62 2.21
N VAL A 11 -0.66 -2.75 1.85
CA VAL A 11 -0.42 -1.65 0.91
C VAL A 11 -0.60 -0.32 1.65
N ALA A 12 0.44 0.50 1.64
CA ALA A 12 0.38 1.87 2.14
C ALA A 12 -0.22 2.78 1.06
N LEU A 13 -1.10 3.68 1.49
CA LEU A 13 -1.72 4.73 0.69
C LEU A 13 -1.27 6.08 1.25
N GLY A 14 -0.89 7.01 0.39
CA GLY A 14 -0.51 8.37 0.75
C GLY A 14 -1.06 9.41 -0.23
N SER A 15 -1.45 10.58 0.26
CA SER A 15 -1.85 11.71 -0.58
C SER A 15 -1.57 13.05 0.11
N ASN A 16 -0.96 14.01 -0.60
CA ASN A 16 -0.75 15.37 -0.10
C ASN A 16 -1.14 16.49 -1.08
N ILE A 17 -1.73 16.17 -2.24
CA ILE A 17 -2.25 17.13 -3.21
C ILE A 17 -3.76 16.98 -3.35
N GLY A 18 -4.48 18.10 -3.47
CA GLY A 18 -5.89 18.12 -3.84
C GLY A 18 -6.81 17.57 -2.75
N ASP A 19 -7.86 16.85 -3.14
CA ASP A 19 -8.77 16.18 -2.22
C ASP A 19 -8.16 14.85 -1.73
N ARG A 20 -7.26 14.97 -0.75
CA ARG A 20 -6.49 13.86 -0.19
C ARG A 20 -7.39 12.72 0.29
N ALA A 21 -8.52 13.04 0.92
CA ALA A 21 -9.46 12.03 1.42
C ALA A 21 -10.17 11.30 0.28
N ALA A 22 -10.59 12.01 -0.77
CA ALA A 22 -11.17 11.39 -1.95
C ALA A 22 -10.16 10.50 -2.71
N HIS A 23 -8.88 10.88 -2.73
CA HIS A 23 -7.82 10.04 -3.32
C HIS A 23 -7.64 8.72 -2.55
N LEU A 24 -7.60 8.76 -1.21
CA LEU A 24 -7.55 7.54 -0.40
C LEU A 24 -8.81 6.67 -0.60
N ALA A 25 -10.00 7.28 -0.61
CA ALA A 25 -11.26 6.56 -0.83
C ALA A 25 -11.30 5.87 -2.21
N TYR A 26 -10.80 6.55 -3.23
CA TYR A 26 -10.68 5.98 -4.57
C TYR A 26 -9.73 4.78 -4.60
N ALA A 27 -8.55 4.91 -4.01
CA ALA A 27 -7.59 3.82 -3.95
C ALA A 27 -8.21 2.56 -3.31
N ARG A 28 -8.89 2.71 -2.16
CA ARG A 28 -9.59 1.58 -1.52
C ARG A 28 -10.63 0.93 -2.42
N ALA A 29 -11.47 1.73 -3.09
CA ALA A 29 -12.47 1.22 -4.00
C ALA A 29 -11.86 0.47 -5.19
N ARG A 30 -10.77 1.00 -5.76
CA ARG A 30 -10.06 0.36 -6.88
C ARG A 30 -9.35 -0.92 -6.48
N LEU A 31 -8.67 -0.94 -5.34
CA LEU A 31 -8.03 -2.14 -4.80
C LEU A 31 -9.04 -3.25 -4.52
N ALA A 32 -10.20 -2.90 -3.97
CA ALA A 32 -11.29 -3.86 -3.73
C ALA A 32 -11.91 -4.42 -5.03
N ALA A 33 -11.75 -3.72 -6.15
CA ALA A 33 -12.27 -4.12 -7.46
C ALA A 33 -11.24 -4.89 -8.32
N LEU A 34 -10.00 -5.06 -7.85
CA LEU A 34 -8.98 -5.80 -8.59
C LEU A 34 -9.36 -7.30 -8.69
N PRO A 35 -9.15 -7.95 -9.85
CA PRO A 35 -9.41 -9.38 -10.00
C PRO A 35 -8.62 -10.21 -9.00
N GLY A 36 -9.27 -11.22 -8.43
CA GLY A 36 -8.64 -12.12 -7.45
C GLY A 36 -8.14 -11.42 -6.19
N THR A 37 -8.62 -10.21 -5.89
CA THR A 37 -8.20 -9.40 -4.75
C THR A 37 -9.40 -9.01 -3.90
N ARG A 38 -9.23 -9.04 -2.58
CA ARG A 38 -10.24 -8.65 -1.61
C ARG A 38 -9.61 -7.71 -0.59
N LEU A 39 -10.21 -6.53 -0.40
CA LEU A 39 -9.85 -5.65 0.69
C LEU A 39 -10.42 -6.24 1.99
N LEU A 40 -9.54 -6.68 2.89
CA LEU A 40 -9.93 -7.26 4.16
C LEU A 40 -10.15 -6.17 5.21
N LYS A 41 -9.21 -5.22 5.30
CA LYS A 41 -9.18 -4.19 6.35
C LYS A 41 -8.48 -2.92 5.89
N GLN A 42 -8.70 -1.87 6.66
CA GLN A 42 -8.05 -0.57 6.53
C GLN A 42 -7.71 -0.04 7.92
N SER A 43 -6.55 0.59 8.08
CA SER A 43 -6.19 1.32 9.29
C SER A 43 -6.99 2.62 9.39
N ARG A 44 -6.86 3.33 10.51
CA ARG A 44 -7.25 4.74 10.57
C ARG A 44 -6.45 5.55 9.55
N VAL A 45 -7.05 6.65 9.11
CA VAL A 45 -6.34 7.67 8.33
C VAL A 45 -5.55 8.54 9.31
N GLU A 46 -4.26 8.72 9.06
CA GLU A 46 -3.37 9.56 9.87
C GLU A 46 -2.79 10.70 9.01
N GLU A 47 -2.82 11.93 9.53
CA GLU A 47 -2.11 13.05 8.90
C GLU A 47 -0.67 13.11 9.43
N THR A 48 0.32 13.09 8.53
CA THR A 48 1.75 13.14 8.90
C THR A 48 2.47 14.27 8.17
N ALA A 49 3.53 14.78 8.79
CA ALA A 49 4.48 15.64 8.10
C ALA A 49 5.10 14.91 6.89
N PRO A 50 5.42 15.62 5.80
CA PRO A 50 6.10 15.02 4.67
C PRO A 50 7.52 14.61 5.03
N LEU A 51 8.01 13.57 4.36
CA LEU A 51 9.41 13.14 4.47
C LEU A 51 10.21 13.71 3.30
N GLY A 52 11.47 14.04 3.56
CA GLY A 52 12.42 14.50 2.54
C GLY A 52 12.70 16.00 2.55
N PRO A 53 13.61 16.49 1.69
CA PRO A 53 14.07 17.87 1.70
C PRO A 53 13.17 18.81 0.91
N VAL A 54 12.16 18.28 0.20
CA VAL A 54 11.27 19.09 -0.65
C VAL A 54 10.13 19.64 0.21
N PRO A 55 10.02 20.99 0.36
CA PRO A 55 8.90 21.60 1.07
C PRO A 55 7.58 21.23 0.40
N GLN A 56 6.65 20.68 1.17
CA GLN A 56 5.34 20.26 0.69
C GLN A 56 4.34 20.16 1.84
N GLY A 57 3.05 20.00 1.51
CA GLY A 57 2.00 19.83 2.50
C GLY A 57 2.04 18.48 3.21
N ALA A 58 1.31 18.39 4.33
CA ALA A 58 1.12 17.16 5.08
C ALA A 58 0.42 16.07 4.24
N TYR A 59 0.80 14.82 4.49
CA TYR A 59 0.18 13.66 3.86
C TYR A 59 -0.97 13.17 4.71
N LEU A 60 -2.08 12.75 4.08
CA LEU A 60 -2.95 11.74 4.66
C LEU A 60 -2.39 10.37 4.28
N ASN A 61 -2.17 9.53 5.27
CA ASN A 61 -1.70 8.16 5.13
C ASN A 61 -2.73 7.18 5.66
N GLN A 62 -2.74 5.99 5.06
CA GLN A 62 -3.53 4.86 5.51
C GLN A 62 -2.86 3.58 5.02
N MET A 63 -2.99 2.48 5.74
CA MET A 63 -2.64 1.16 5.25
C MET A 63 -3.88 0.30 5.06
N VAL A 64 -3.88 -0.52 4.01
CA VAL A 64 -4.91 -1.54 3.80
C VAL A 64 -4.30 -2.93 3.78
N LEU A 65 -5.07 -3.88 4.28
CA LEU A 65 -4.78 -5.30 4.18
C LEU A 65 -5.63 -5.89 3.07
N LEU A 66 -4.97 -6.47 2.09
CA LEU A 66 -5.57 -7.20 0.98
C LEU A 66 -5.32 -8.69 1.15
N GLU A 67 -6.22 -9.50 0.61
CA GLU A 67 -5.97 -10.89 0.26
C GLU A 67 -6.03 -10.98 -1.27
N THR A 68 -4.96 -11.43 -1.91
CA THR A 68 -4.85 -11.40 -3.37
C THR A 68 -4.17 -12.65 -3.93
N ALA A 69 -4.67 -13.12 -5.07
CA ALA A 69 -4.04 -14.18 -5.86
C ALA A 69 -3.07 -13.63 -6.93
N LEU A 70 -2.88 -12.30 -6.99
CA LEU A 70 -1.88 -11.67 -7.87
C LEU A 70 -0.48 -11.89 -7.30
N GLU A 71 0.50 -12.09 -8.17
CA GLU A 71 1.90 -12.05 -7.75
C GLU A 71 2.30 -10.62 -7.33
N PRO A 72 3.32 -10.44 -6.47
CA PRO A 72 3.71 -9.12 -5.96
C PRO A 72 4.03 -8.09 -7.05
N THR A 73 4.64 -8.54 -8.15
CA THR A 73 4.95 -7.70 -9.32
C THR A 73 3.71 -7.31 -10.09
N ASP A 74 2.74 -8.20 -10.25
CA ASP A 74 1.45 -7.90 -10.88
C ASP A 74 0.63 -6.92 -10.04
N LEU A 75 0.62 -7.11 -8.71
CA LEU A 75 0.00 -6.14 -7.81
C LEU A 75 0.65 -4.76 -7.95
N LEU A 76 1.99 -4.69 -8.00
CA LEU A 76 2.71 -3.43 -8.19
C LEU A 76 2.29 -2.70 -9.47
N VAL A 77 2.12 -3.43 -10.57
CA VAL A 77 1.62 -2.88 -11.84
C VAL A 77 0.22 -2.29 -11.66
N GLN A 78 -0.68 -2.98 -10.97
CA GLN A 78 -2.02 -2.47 -10.67
C GLN A 78 -1.97 -1.20 -9.79
N LEU A 79 -1.09 -1.15 -8.79
CA LEU A 79 -0.90 0.04 -7.96
C LEU A 79 -0.49 1.25 -8.81
N HIS A 80 0.48 1.08 -9.70
CA HIS A 80 0.93 2.15 -10.59
C HIS A 80 -0.16 2.62 -11.56
N ALA A 81 -1.02 1.71 -12.03
CA ALA A 81 -2.17 2.07 -12.85
C ALA A 81 -3.16 2.95 -12.05
N ILE A 82 -3.51 2.56 -10.81
CA ILE A 82 -4.42 3.32 -9.95
C ILE A 82 -3.88 4.73 -9.62
N GLU A 83 -2.58 4.84 -9.38
CA GLU A 83 -1.93 6.14 -9.18
C GLU A 83 -2.02 7.03 -10.42
N SER A 84 -1.80 6.45 -11.59
CA SER A 84 -1.82 7.15 -12.88
C SER A 84 -3.21 7.69 -13.20
N GLU A 85 -4.27 6.94 -12.87
CA GLU A 85 -5.67 7.38 -12.98
C GLU A 85 -6.00 8.59 -12.09
N ARG A 86 -5.18 8.83 -11.04
CA ARG A 86 -5.25 10.03 -10.18
C ARG A 86 -4.19 11.07 -10.51
N GLY A 87 -3.59 11.00 -11.70
CA GLY A 87 -2.68 12.03 -12.21
C GLY A 87 -1.25 11.92 -11.67
N ARG A 88 -0.85 10.79 -11.08
CA ARG A 88 0.55 10.59 -10.73
C ARG A 88 1.36 10.27 -11.97
N GLU A 89 2.18 11.21 -12.40
CA GLU A 89 3.17 10.99 -13.46
C GLU A 89 4.54 10.61 -12.85
N ARG A 90 4.87 9.31 -12.86
CA ARG A 90 6.15 8.83 -12.30
C ARG A 90 7.38 9.32 -13.10
N ARG A 91 7.26 9.51 -14.42
CA ARG A 91 8.37 9.94 -15.30
C ARG A 91 8.66 11.44 -15.24
N ALA A 92 7.65 12.26 -14.95
CA ALA A 92 7.77 13.72 -14.91
C ALA A 92 7.91 14.28 -13.47
N GLY A 93 7.62 13.47 -12.45
CA GLY A 93 7.61 13.92 -11.06
C GLY A 93 8.99 13.99 -10.40
N VAL A 94 9.18 15.00 -9.54
CA VAL A 94 10.36 15.12 -8.68
C VAL A 94 10.40 13.98 -7.65
N ARG A 95 11.58 13.41 -7.42
CA ARG A 95 11.79 12.42 -6.34
C ARG A 95 11.42 13.07 -5.01
N TRP A 96 10.55 12.41 -4.24
CA TRP A 96 9.97 12.92 -2.99
C TRP A 96 9.19 14.25 -3.15
N GLY A 97 8.76 14.57 -4.36
CA GLY A 97 7.80 15.65 -4.60
C GLY A 97 6.37 15.25 -4.21
N PRO A 98 5.46 16.22 -4.16
CA PRO A 98 4.08 16.01 -3.74
C PRO A 98 3.33 15.10 -4.72
N ARG A 99 2.36 14.32 -4.21
CA ARG A 99 1.61 13.29 -4.93
C ARG A 99 0.11 13.41 -4.65
N THR A 100 -0.68 13.29 -5.71
CA THR A 100 -2.13 13.09 -5.61
C THR A 100 -2.47 11.74 -4.96
N LEU A 101 -1.75 10.68 -5.33
CA LEU A 101 -1.85 9.36 -4.73
C LEU A 101 -0.52 8.62 -4.84
N ASP A 102 -0.11 7.97 -3.76
CA ASP A 102 1.09 7.13 -3.62
C ASP A 102 0.65 5.79 -3.03
N LEU A 103 0.98 4.68 -3.69
CA LEU A 103 0.63 3.32 -3.31
C LEU A 103 1.90 2.45 -3.29
N ASP A 104 2.24 1.94 -2.10
CA ASP A 104 3.45 1.11 -1.89
C ASP A 104 3.08 -0.24 -1.28
N ILE A 105 3.65 -1.33 -1.81
CA ILE A 105 3.57 -2.65 -1.15
C ILE A 105 4.57 -2.65 0.01
N VAL A 106 4.05 -2.76 1.23
CA VAL A 106 4.85 -2.75 2.47
C VAL A 106 5.29 -4.15 2.84
N ARG A 107 4.38 -5.12 2.78
CA ARG A 107 4.60 -6.56 3.04
C ARG A 107 3.72 -7.40 2.12
N PHE A 108 4.17 -8.61 1.80
CA PHE A 108 3.40 -9.57 1.01
C PHE A 108 3.64 -10.98 1.57
N GLY A 109 2.67 -11.52 2.31
CA GLY A 109 2.81 -12.75 3.07
C GLY A 109 4.08 -12.72 3.93
N ASP A 110 4.83 -13.81 3.87
CA ASP A 110 6.17 -13.93 4.45
C ASP A 110 7.27 -13.82 3.37
N ARG A 111 6.93 -13.29 2.19
CA ARG A 111 7.87 -13.19 1.07
C ARG A 111 8.97 -12.18 1.34
N VAL A 112 10.19 -12.57 1.02
CA VAL A 112 11.37 -11.71 0.97
C VAL A 112 11.83 -11.63 -0.48
N LEU A 113 11.73 -10.44 -1.08
CA LEU A 113 12.03 -10.22 -2.51
C LEU A 113 13.04 -9.08 -2.67
N ARG A 114 13.93 -9.23 -3.64
CA ARG A 114 14.90 -8.21 -4.05
C ARG A 114 15.01 -8.20 -5.56
N GLU A 115 14.09 -7.49 -6.19
CA GLU A 115 14.03 -7.29 -7.64
C GLU A 115 14.33 -5.83 -7.99
N PRO A 116 14.75 -5.52 -9.23
CA PRO A 116 15.08 -4.15 -9.64
C PRO A 116 13.97 -3.12 -9.40
N HIS A 117 12.71 -3.57 -9.38
CA HIS A 117 11.53 -2.71 -9.25
C HIS A 117 10.69 -2.99 -8.00
N LEU A 118 11.04 -4.01 -7.20
CA LEU A 118 10.29 -4.40 -6.01
C LEU A 118 11.20 -5.02 -4.96
N VAL A 119 11.20 -4.46 -3.75
CA VAL A 119 11.90 -5.00 -2.59
C VAL A 119 10.89 -5.20 -1.47
N LEU A 120 10.84 -6.42 -0.92
CA LEU A 120 9.91 -6.80 0.15
C LEU A 120 10.65 -7.47 1.32
N PRO A 121 10.33 -7.14 2.59
CA PRO A 121 9.50 -6.00 3.00
C PRO A 121 10.05 -4.66 2.51
N HIS A 122 9.18 -3.64 2.44
CA HIS A 122 9.58 -2.34 1.89
C HIS A 122 10.77 -1.77 2.67
N PRO A 123 11.84 -1.29 1.99
CA PRO A 123 13.09 -0.89 2.65
C PRO A 123 12.93 0.30 3.59
N GLU A 124 11.97 1.20 3.32
CA GLU A 124 11.66 2.34 4.20
C GLU A 124 10.77 2.00 5.40
N LEU A 125 10.36 0.75 5.58
CA LEU A 125 9.52 0.36 6.72
C LEU A 125 10.12 0.75 8.09
N PRO A 126 11.43 0.56 8.35
CA PRO A 126 12.04 1.00 9.61
C PRO A 126 12.07 2.53 9.78
N ASN A 127 12.05 3.28 8.66
CA ASN A 127 12.13 4.74 8.65
C ASN A 127 10.76 5.42 8.69
N ARG A 128 9.67 4.65 8.71
CA ARG A 128 8.29 5.14 8.73
C ARG A 128 7.54 4.63 9.95
N PRO A 129 7.67 5.29 11.12
CA PRO A 129 7.03 4.85 12.36
C PRO A 129 5.50 4.74 12.28
N PHE A 130 4.85 5.52 11.40
CA PHE A 130 3.40 5.44 11.18
C PHE A 130 3.00 4.13 10.50
N TRP A 131 3.80 3.60 9.56
CA TRP A 131 3.55 2.28 8.97
C TRP A 131 3.58 1.17 10.01
N LEU A 132 4.46 1.25 11.01
CA LEU A 132 4.50 0.26 12.10
C LEU A 132 3.22 0.29 12.95
N ARG A 133 2.66 1.48 13.21
CA ARG A 133 1.38 1.63 13.92
C ARG A 133 0.22 1.09 13.10
N GLU A 134 0.19 1.39 11.80
CA GLU A 134 -0.86 0.92 10.88
C GLU A 134 -0.83 -0.61 10.74
N LEU A 135 0.36 -1.21 10.62
CA LEU A 135 0.54 -2.67 10.63
C LEU A 135 0.00 -3.28 11.92
N ALA A 136 0.38 -2.72 13.07
CA ALA A 136 -0.09 -3.20 14.37
C ALA A 136 -1.62 -3.09 14.51
N GLU A 137 -2.24 -2.03 14.01
CA GLU A 137 -3.71 -1.88 13.99
C GLU A 137 -4.38 -2.97 13.13
N LEU A 138 -3.85 -3.21 11.94
CA LEU A 138 -4.38 -4.22 11.02
C LEU A 138 -4.21 -5.64 11.57
N ASP A 139 -3.07 -5.94 12.19
CA ASP A 139 -2.75 -7.23 12.79
C ASP A 139 -3.53 -7.49 14.08
N ALA A 140 -3.67 -6.52 14.96
CA ALA A 140 -4.45 -6.68 16.20
C ALA A 140 -5.93 -6.97 15.92
N ALA A 141 -6.46 -6.44 14.81
CA ALA A 141 -7.82 -6.73 14.41
C ALA A 141 -7.97 -8.16 13.86
N LEU A 142 -6.90 -8.84 13.43
CA LEU A 142 -6.97 -10.17 12.81
C LEU A 142 -7.23 -11.21 13.90
N SER A 143 -8.36 -11.92 13.80
CA SER A 143 -8.51 -13.17 14.54
C SER A 143 -7.34 -14.08 14.16
N PRO A 144 -6.72 -14.79 15.13
CA PRO A 144 -5.69 -15.75 14.81
C PRO A 144 -6.24 -16.73 13.77
N ARG A 145 -5.48 -16.96 12.71
CA ARG A 145 -5.78 -18.06 11.79
C ARG A 145 -5.76 -19.31 12.67
N PRO A 146 -6.79 -20.19 12.65
CA PRO A 146 -6.65 -21.47 13.33
C PRO A 146 -5.35 -22.10 12.83
N THR A 147 -4.42 -22.36 13.73
CA THR A 147 -3.29 -23.21 13.43
C THR A 147 -3.87 -24.52 12.89
N PRO A 148 -3.38 -25.05 11.76
CA PRO A 148 -3.75 -26.41 11.42
C PRO A 148 -3.20 -27.28 12.55
N ASP A 149 -4.10 -27.77 13.40
CA ASP A 149 -3.81 -28.86 14.32
C ASP A 149 -3.45 -30.08 13.45
N GLY A 150 -2.23 -30.61 13.60
CA GLY A 150 -1.76 -31.80 12.89
C GLY A 150 -0.25 -31.92 12.86
#